data_AF-A0A817UE44-F1
#
_entry.id   AF-A0A817UE44-F1
#
_cell.length_a   1.000
_cell.length_b   1.000
_cell.length_c   1.000
_cell.angle_alpha   90.00
_cell.angle_beta   90.00
_cell.angle_gamma   90.00
#
_symmetry.space_group_name_H-M   'P 1'
#
loop_
_entity.id
_entity.type
_entity.pdbx_description
1 polymer ?
#
loop_
_entity_poly.entity_id
_entity_poly.type
_entity_poly.pdbx_seq_one_letter_code
_entity_poly.pdbx_strand_id
1 'polypeptide(L)'
;MTNDDCKFQIILEHYISIQTTGNTDTFEVPISIYAKVCRKRLEKILQTGPKRGLKKPTFEEIELSKHTIHFPSMFGSTLEEVMAMQRTRFPEKRLPWIQTTLSEEVLKLNGAKTEGIFRVPGDLDSVNALKVKCDQWQLPSLEDAHLPASLLKLWYHELAETLIPTMFYEQCILNCDKAETCIRLVHSLPDINRIVLTYLIRFLQIFSTAENVVYTKMDVNNLSMVFAPNILRCNSEDTKVIFENARKEMLFIKILILNLDTDSIEGVI
;
A
#
# COMPACT_ATOMS: atom_id res chain seq x y z
N MET A 1 19.43 -18.83 14.26
CA MET A 1 19.80 -19.37 12.94
C MET A 1 20.78 -20.51 13.16
N THR A 2 20.45 -21.70 12.67
CA THR A 2 21.36 -22.84 12.75
C THR A 2 22.47 -22.71 11.70
N ASN A 3 23.56 -23.46 11.85
CA ASN A 3 24.72 -23.41 10.93
C ASN A 3 24.36 -23.86 9.50
N ASP A 4 23.26 -24.60 9.34
CA ASP A 4 22.75 -25.05 8.03
C ASP A 4 21.87 -24.00 7.34
N ASP A 5 21.11 -23.20 8.09
CA ASP A 5 20.32 -22.08 7.54
C ASP A 5 21.24 -21.04 6.88
N CYS A 6 22.38 -20.77 7.51
CA CYS A 6 23.37 -19.81 7.03
C CYS A 6 24.04 -20.29 5.72
N LYS A 7 24.31 -21.60 5.61
CA LYS A 7 24.85 -22.21 4.38
C LYS A 7 23.83 -22.16 3.24
N PHE A 8 22.57 -22.45 3.51
CA PHE A 8 21.51 -22.41 2.50
C PHE A 8 21.33 -20.99 1.95
N GLN A 9 21.33 -19.97 2.82
CA GLN A 9 21.24 -18.58 2.40
C GLN A 9 22.39 -18.18 1.46
N ILE A 10 23.63 -18.50 1.84
CA ILE A 10 24.82 -18.20 1.01
C ILE A 10 24.73 -18.88 -0.36
N ILE A 11 24.29 -20.15 -0.41
CA ILE A 11 24.13 -20.89 -1.67
C ILE A 11 23.04 -20.25 -2.54
N LEU A 12 21.91 -19.87 -1.95
CA LEU A 12 20.79 -19.26 -2.66
C LEU A 12 21.18 -17.89 -3.23
N GLU A 13 21.81 -17.03 -2.43
CA GLU A 13 22.28 -15.71 -2.86
C GLU A 13 23.33 -15.82 -3.97
N HIS A 14 24.28 -16.75 -3.82
CA HIS A 14 25.30 -17.01 -4.83
C HIS A 14 24.68 -17.50 -6.16
N TYR A 15 23.73 -18.44 -6.09
CA TYR A 15 23.02 -18.94 -7.26
C TYR A 15 22.25 -17.82 -7.97
N ILE A 16 21.48 -17.02 -7.23
CA ILE A 16 20.72 -15.90 -7.79
C ILE A 16 21.67 -14.86 -8.43
N SER A 17 22.81 -14.57 -7.80
CA SER A 17 23.80 -13.62 -8.31
C SER A 17 24.41 -14.07 -9.64
N ILE A 18 24.82 -15.35 -9.73
CA ILE A 18 25.35 -15.95 -10.97
C ILE A 18 24.30 -15.85 -12.08
N GLN A 19 23.06 -16.26 -11.81
CA GLN A 19 22.00 -16.30 -12.82
C GLN A 19 21.49 -14.89 -13.21
N THR A 20 21.76 -13.87 -12.40
CA THR A 20 21.43 -12.46 -12.74
C THR A 20 22.37 -11.89 -13.81
N THR A 21 23.62 -12.39 -13.87
CA THR A 21 24.72 -11.86 -14.70
C THR A 21 25.13 -12.80 -15.84
N GLY A 22 24.79 -14.09 -15.73
CA GLY A 22 25.02 -15.09 -16.78
C GLY A 22 24.02 -15.03 -17.92
N ASN A 23 24.46 -15.39 -19.13
CA ASN A 23 23.60 -15.61 -20.30
C ASN A 23 23.07 -17.06 -20.28
N THR A 24 22.24 -17.38 -19.28
CA THR A 24 21.67 -18.73 -19.05
C THR A 24 20.23 -18.85 -19.54
N ASP A 25 19.73 -17.82 -20.23
CA ASP A 25 18.39 -17.83 -20.80
C ASP A 25 18.28 -18.93 -21.86
N THR A 26 17.25 -19.76 -21.73
CA THR A 26 16.86 -20.70 -22.79
C THR A 26 15.70 -20.10 -23.58
N PHE A 27 15.45 -20.61 -24.79
CA PHE A 27 14.28 -20.20 -25.59
C PHE A 27 12.94 -20.43 -24.88
N GLU A 28 12.89 -21.33 -23.90
CA GLU A 28 11.67 -21.69 -23.16
C GLU A 28 11.53 -20.98 -21.81
N VAL A 29 12.64 -20.62 -21.16
CA VAL A 29 12.63 -20.03 -19.81
C VAL A 29 13.66 -18.90 -19.70
N PRO A 30 13.24 -17.64 -19.49
CA PRO A 30 14.14 -16.52 -19.29
C PRO A 30 14.66 -16.49 -17.85
N ILE A 31 15.56 -17.42 -17.51
CA ILE A 31 16.14 -17.63 -16.16
C ILE A 31 16.67 -16.32 -15.56
N SER A 32 17.28 -15.45 -16.37
CA SER A 32 17.85 -14.17 -15.93
C SER A 32 16.79 -13.21 -15.38
N ILE A 33 15.57 -13.23 -15.92
CA ILE A 33 14.44 -12.41 -15.46
C ILE A 33 13.96 -12.94 -14.10
N TYR A 34 13.77 -14.26 -13.97
CA TYR A 34 13.42 -14.89 -12.70
C TYR A 34 14.46 -14.58 -11.63
N ALA A 35 15.76 -14.72 -11.95
CA ALA A 35 16.85 -14.43 -11.02
C ALA A 35 16.82 -12.96 -10.54
N LYS A 36 16.63 -12.00 -11.45
CA LYS A 36 16.51 -10.57 -11.11
C LYS A 36 15.35 -10.29 -10.17
N VAL A 37 14.17 -10.86 -10.43
CA VAL A 37 12.98 -10.67 -9.59
C VAL A 37 13.14 -11.36 -8.24
N CYS A 38 13.64 -12.60 -8.22
CA CYS A 38 13.92 -13.33 -6.98
C CYS A 38 14.93 -12.60 -6.11
N ARG A 39 15.99 -12.02 -6.69
CA ARG A 39 16.98 -11.21 -5.97
C ARG A 39 16.33 -10.04 -5.24
N LYS A 40 15.56 -9.22 -5.98
CA LYS A 40 14.84 -8.07 -5.40
C LYS A 40 13.86 -8.49 -4.30
N ARG A 41 13.09 -9.56 -4.53
CA ARG A 41 12.15 -10.09 -3.53
C ARG A 41 12.88 -10.59 -2.28
N LEU A 42 14.03 -11.25 -2.45
CA LEU A 42 14.86 -11.72 -1.34
C LEU A 42 15.44 -10.56 -0.52
N GLU A 43 16.07 -9.58 -1.19
CA GLU A 43 16.60 -8.36 -0.56
C GLU A 43 15.52 -7.66 0.28
N LYS A 44 14.29 -7.58 -0.25
CA LYS A 44 13.15 -7.02 0.46
C LYS A 44 12.72 -7.83 1.67
N ILE A 45 12.57 -9.16 1.53
CA ILE A 45 12.18 -10.03 2.65
C ILE A 45 13.23 -9.99 3.76
N LEU A 46 14.51 -9.85 3.41
CA LEU A 46 15.59 -9.68 4.39
C LEU A 46 15.45 -8.36 5.18
N GLN A 47 14.90 -7.31 4.57
CA GLN A 47 14.68 -6.02 5.23
C GLN A 47 13.37 -5.98 6.02
N THR A 48 12.27 -6.47 5.45
CA THR A 48 10.91 -6.32 6.02
C THR A 48 10.46 -7.54 6.81
N GLY A 49 11.20 -8.64 6.76
CA GLY A 49 10.76 -9.94 7.26
C GLY A 49 9.71 -10.63 6.37
N PRO A 50 9.39 -11.91 6.64
CA PRO A 50 8.40 -12.66 5.88
C PRO A 50 6.98 -12.21 6.22
N LYS A 51 6.27 -11.63 5.24
CA LYS A 51 4.90 -11.09 5.42
C LYS A 51 3.85 -12.08 5.94
N ARG A 52 4.08 -13.40 5.80
CA ARG A 52 3.13 -14.47 6.21
C ARG A 52 3.75 -15.45 7.21
N GLY A 53 4.85 -15.08 7.84
CA GLY A 53 5.62 -15.99 8.69
C GLY A 53 6.10 -17.23 7.90
N LEU A 54 6.14 -18.39 8.56
CA LEU A 54 6.67 -19.65 8.00
C LEU A 54 5.65 -20.47 7.18
N LYS A 55 4.54 -19.87 6.73
CA LYS A 55 3.52 -20.59 5.95
C LYS A 55 4.03 -20.88 4.54
N LYS A 56 3.88 -22.14 4.10
CA LYS A 56 4.22 -22.56 2.73
C LYS A 56 3.29 -21.89 1.71
N PRO A 57 3.81 -21.45 0.54
CA PRO A 57 2.97 -20.90 -0.52
C PRO A 57 1.97 -21.93 -1.05
N THR A 58 0.77 -21.49 -1.42
CA THR A 58 -0.20 -22.32 -2.15
C THR A 58 0.16 -22.43 -3.63
N PHE A 59 -0.41 -23.41 -4.33
CA PHE A 59 -0.18 -23.56 -5.78
C PHE A 59 -0.61 -22.31 -6.56
N GLU A 60 -1.77 -21.74 -6.22
CA GLU A 60 -2.28 -20.50 -6.83
C GLU A 60 -1.32 -19.31 -6.62
N GLU A 61 -0.71 -19.19 -5.44
CA GLU A 61 0.26 -18.15 -5.13
C GLU A 61 1.56 -18.31 -5.92
N ILE A 62 1.98 -19.55 -6.17
CA ILE A 62 3.14 -19.86 -7.00
C ILE A 62 2.85 -19.47 -8.45
N GLU A 63 1.70 -19.84 -8.99
CA GLU A 63 1.32 -19.47 -10.36
C GLU A 63 1.15 -17.95 -10.52
N LEU A 64 0.53 -17.26 -9.56
CA LEU A 64 0.46 -15.80 -9.52
C LEU A 64 1.86 -15.17 -9.43
N SER A 65 2.76 -15.74 -8.64
CA SER A 65 4.15 -15.27 -8.54
C SER A 65 4.91 -15.42 -9.85
N LYS A 66 4.68 -16.48 -10.62
CA LYS A 66 5.25 -16.65 -11.96
C LYS A 66 4.66 -15.65 -12.96
N HIS A 67 3.35 -15.42 -12.91
CA HIS A 67 2.68 -14.47 -13.80
C HIS A 67 3.18 -13.04 -13.56
N THR A 68 3.28 -12.62 -12.29
CA THR A 68 3.72 -11.27 -11.91
C THR A 68 5.17 -10.92 -12.26
N ILE A 69 6.01 -11.93 -12.54
CA ILE A 69 7.38 -11.71 -13.05
C ILE A 69 7.34 -11.10 -14.45
N HIS A 70 6.39 -11.52 -15.27
CA HIS A 70 6.21 -11.03 -16.65
C HIS A 70 5.22 -9.88 -16.74
N PHE A 71 4.25 -9.85 -15.82
CA PHE A 71 3.17 -8.85 -15.77
C PHE A 71 3.22 -8.12 -14.43
N PRO A 72 4.06 -7.10 -14.28
CA PRO A 72 4.17 -6.35 -13.04
C PRO A 72 2.82 -5.70 -12.70
N SER A 73 2.40 -5.83 -11.46
CA SER A 73 1.14 -5.32 -10.92
C SER A 73 1.40 -4.08 -10.06
N MET A 74 0.47 -3.13 -10.06
CA MET A 74 0.51 -2.00 -9.14
C MET A 74 0.12 -2.40 -7.71
N PHE A 75 -0.44 -3.60 -7.55
CA PHE A 75 -0.81 -4.21 -6.28
C PHE A 75 0.27 -5.19 -5.83
N GLY A 76 0.56 -5.26 -4.52
CA GLY A 76 1.64 -6.12 -4.04
C GLY A 76 3.06 -5.59 -4.30
N SER A 77 3.19 -4.36 -4.84
CA SER A 77 4.45 -3.68 -5.20
C SER A 77 4.79 -2.54 -4.22
N THR A 78 6.06 -2.11 -4.14
CA THR A 78 6.41 -0.89 -3.37
C THR A 78 5.94 0.37 -4.10
N LEU A 79 5.91 1.49 -3.38
CA LEU A 79 5.65 2.79 -4.01
C LEU A 79 6.68 3.09 -5.11
N GLU A 80 7.97 2.79 -4.90
CA GLU A 80 9.03 3.00 -5.88
C GLU A 80 8.80 2.16 -7.16
N GLU A 81 8.38 0.90 -6.99
CA GLU A 81 8.06 0.01 -8.11
C GLU A 81 6.85 0.54 -8.90
N VAL A 82 5.78 0.94 -8.21
CA VAL A 82 4.59 1.56 -8.84
C VAL A 82 4.98 2.82 -9.61
N MET A 83 5.79 3.70 -9.00
CA MET A 83 6.26 4.93 -9.63
C MET A 83 7.19 4.65 -10.83
N ALA A 84 8.02 3.62 -10.77
CA ALA A 84 8.87 3.22 -11.88
C ALA A 84 8.04 2.67 -13.05
N MET A 85 7.02 1.86 -12.78
CA MET A 85 6.10 1.34 -13.79
C MET A 85 5.35 2.48 -14.50
N GLN A 86 4.83 3.44 -13.73
CA GLN A 86 4.03 4.52 -14.29
C GLN A 86 4.85 5.54 -15.08
N ARG A 87 6.14 5.70 -14.79
CA ARG A 87 7.01 6.73 -15.40
C ARG A 87 6.98 6.72 -16.93
N THR A 88 6.80 5.54 -17.54
CA THR A 88 6.70 5.40 -19.00
C THR A 88 5.43 5.99 -19.59
N ARG A 89 4.33 6.00 -18.84
CA ARG A 89 3.00 6.48 -19.27
C ARG A 89 2.65 7.86 -18.71
N PHE A 90 3.06 8.12 -17.47
CA PHE A 90 2.75 9.32 -16.71
C PHE A 90 4.03 9.89 -16.07
N PRO A 91 5.01 10.36 -16.88
CA PRO A 91 6.31 10.82 -16.38
C PRO A 91 6.20 12.03 -15.45
N GLU A 92 5.19 12.88 -15.66
CA GLU A 92 4.95 14.09 -14.88
C GLU A 92 4.26 13.83 -13.53
N LYS A 93 3.63 12.65 -13.36
CA LYS A 93 2.88 12.35 -12.14
C LYS A 93 3.84 12.03 -10.99
N ARG A 94 3.78 12.86 -9.95
CA ARG A 94 4.56 12.70 -8.71
C ARG A 94 3.90 11.74 -7.71
N LEU A 95 2.59 11.53 -7.84
CA LEU A 95 1.83 10.55 -7.06
C LEU A 95 1.53 9.30 -7.88
N PRO A 96 1.33 8.13 -7.23
CA PRO A 96 0.84 6.93 -7.89
C PRO A 96 -0.45 7.19 -8.66
N TRP A 97 -0.45 6.81 -9.95
CA TRP A 97 -1.61 6.94 -10.83
C TRP A 97 -2.83 6.25 -10.24
N ILE A 98 -2.64 5.04 -9.70
CA ILE A 98 -3.71 4.25 -9.08
C ILE A 98 -4.36 4.97 -7.89
N GLN A 99 -3.57 5.68 -7.07
CA GLN A 99 -4.08 6.45 -5.93
C GLN A 99 -4.94 7.61 -6.41
N THR A 100 -4.38 8.47 -7.27
CA THR A 100 -5.07 9.68 -7.76
C THR A 100 -6.32 9.32 -8.56
N THR A 101 -6.22 8.34 -9.46
CA THR A 101 -7.32 7.89 -10.31
C THR A 101 -8.49 7.34 -9.50
N LEU A 102 -8.24 6.48 -8.50
CA LEU A 102 -9.32 5.94 -7.67
C LEU A 102 -9.93 6.99 -6.75
N SER A 103 -9.12 7.88 -6.17
CA SER A 103 -9.61 9.00 -5.36
C SER A 103 -10.49 9.96 -6.16
N GLU A 104 -10.07 10.33 -7.36
CA GLU A 104 -10.84 11.17 -8.29
C GLU A 104 -12.15 10.51 -8.70
N GLU A 105 -12.13 9.21 -9.03
CA GLU A 105 -13.33 8.48 -9.41
C GLU A 105 -14.33 8.37 -8.24
N VAL A 106 -13.87 8.19 -6.99
CA VAL A 106 -14.75 8.25 -5.81
C VAL A 106 -15.46 9.60 -5.71
N LEU A 107 -14.76 10.71 -5.91
CA LEU A 107 -15.37 12.05 -5.85
C LEU A 107 -16.32 12.30 -7.02
N LYS A 108 -15.93 11.87 -8.22
CA LYS A 108 -16.75 11.97 -9.44
C LYS A 108 -18.06 11.20 -9.32
N LEU A 109 -18.06 10.05 -8.63
CA LEU A 109 -19.26 9.27 -8.31
C LEU A 109 -20.00 9.78 -7.07
N ASN A 110 -19.77 11.04 -6.69
CA ASN A 110 -20.45 11.70 -5.58
C ASN A 110 -20.22 11.01 -4.22
N GLY A 111 -19.05 10.38 -4.04
CA GLY A 111 -18.69 9.65 -2.82
C GLY A 111 -18.78 10.50 -1.55
N ALA A 112 -18.62 11.82 -1.65
CA ALA A 112 -18.78 12.78 -0.54
C ALA A 112 -20.24 12.87 -0.03
N LYS A 113 -21.20 12.29 -0.75
CA LYS A 113 -22.62 12.17 -0.36
C LYS A 113 -23.09 10.73 -0.28
N THR A 114 -22.20 9.76 -0.45
CA THR A 114 -22.53 8.33 -0.38
C THR A 114 -22.43 7.82 1.06
N GLU A 115 -23.53 7.29 1.59
CA GLU A 115 -23.59 6.76 2.95
C GLU A 115 -22.58 5.61 3.14
N GLY A 116 -21.78 5.67 4.18
CA GLY A 116 -20.83 4.61 4.54
C GLY A 116 -19.67 4.45 3.56
N ILE A 117 -19.32 5.47 2.76
CA ILE A 117 -18.15 5.43 1.87
C ILE A 117 -16.89 4.95 2.63
N PHE A 118 -16.08 4.09 2.02
CA PHE A 118 -14.98 3.33 2.64
C PHE A 118 -15.34 2.31 3.73
N ARG A 119 -16.48 2.43 4.43
CA ARG A 119 -16.93 1.45 5.42
C ARG A 119 -17.67 0.29 4.76
N VAL A 120 -18.64 0.59 3.91
CA VAL A 120 -19.40 -0.39 3.14
C VAL A 120 -18.49 -0.96 2.03
N PRO A 121 -18.28 -2.29 1.98
CA PRO A 121 -17.50 -2.89 0.93
C PRO A 121 -18.29 -2.89 -0.38
N GLY A 122 -17.60 -2.64 -1.48
CA GLY A 122 -18.09 -2.96 -2.81
C GLY A 122 -18.14 -4.47 -3.03
N ASP A 123 -18.87 -4.91 -4.05
CA ASP A 123 -18.93 -6.31 -4.45
C ASP A 123 -17.52 -6.85 -4.76
N LEU A 124 -17.16 -7.99 -4.16
CA LEU A 124 -15.80 -8.52 -4.20
C LEU A 124 -15.35 -8.86 -5.62
N ASP A 125 -16.22 -9.49 -6.42
CA ASP A 125 -15.91 -9.88 -7.79
C ASP A 125 -15.73 -8.64 -8.67
N SER A 126 -16.58 -7.63 -8.47
CA SER A 126 -16.48 -6.34 -9.15
C SER A 126 -15.20 -5.57 -8.76
N VAL A 127 -14.80 -5.59 -7.49
CA VAL A 127 -13.54 -4.99 -7.01
C VAL A 127 -12.34 -5.72 -7.64
N ASN A 128 -12.36 -7.05 -7.71
CA ASN A 128 -11.31 -7.83 -8.35
C ASN A 128 -11.25 -7.58 -9.87
N ALA A 129 -12.40 -7.47 -10.54
CA ALA A 129 -12.46 -7.11 -11.95
C ALA A 129 -11.87 -5.71 -12.19
N LEU A 130 -12.22 -4.74 -11.33
CA LEU A 130 -11.67 -3.39 -11.40
C LEU A 130 -10.15 -3.37 -11.17
N LYS A 131 -9.65 -4.16 -10.22
CA LYS A 131 -8.21 -4.36 -9.97
C LYS A 131 -7.46 -4.77 -11.24
N VAL A 132 -7.97 -5.79 -11.93
CA VAL A 132 -7.37 -6.30 -13.19
C VAL A 132 -7.36 -5.22 -14.28
N LYS A 133 -8.42 -4.41 -14.38
CA LYS A 133 -8.47 -3.29 -15.33
C LYS A 133 -7.47 -2.19 -14.98
N CYS A 134 -7.39 -1.83 -13.70
CA CYS A 134 -6.42 -0.86 -13.23
C CYS A 134 -4.98 -1.29 -13.52
N ASP A 135 -4.61 -2.56 -13.29
CA ASP A 135 -3.28 -3.09 -13.65
C ASP A 135 -2.95 -2.96 -15.16
N GLN A 136 -3.98 -2.90 -16.01
CA GLN A 136 -3.86 -2.64 -17.45
C GLN A 136 -3.91 -1.15 -17.79
N TRP A 137 -3.85 -0.26 -16.79
CA TRP A 137 -3.94 1.21 -16.93
C TRP A 137 -5.29 1.67 -17.49
N GLN A 138 -6.35 0.91 -17.20
CA GLN A 138 -7.71 1.19 -17.62
C GLN A 138 -8.58 1.46 -16.40
N LEU A 139 -9.36 2.54 -16.46
CA LEU A 139 -10.44 2.81 -15.53
C LEU A 139 -11.77 2.72 -16.31
N PRO A 140 -12.58 1.66 -16.12
CA PRO A 140 -13.89 1.58 -16.75
C PRO A 140 -14.84 2.63 -16.16
N SER A 141 -15.95 2.90 -16.86
CA SER A 141 -17.04 3.67 -16.26
C SER A 141 -17.63 2.89 -15.09
N LEU A 142 -17.75 3.55 -13.95
CA LEU A 142 -18.32 3.00 -12.73
C LEU A 142 -19.59 3.77 -12.39
N GLU A 143 -20.49 3.14 -11.65
CA GLU A 143 -21.74 3.77 -11.17
C GLU A 143 -21.79 3.81 -9.64
N ASP A 144 -21.02 2.94 -8.98
CA ASP A 144 -20.98 2.79 -7.53
C ASP A 144 -19.65 3.31 -6.96
N ALA A 145 -19.72 4.32 -6.10
CA ALA A 145 -18.58 4.88 -5.40
C ALA A 145 -17.91 3.89 -4.42
N HIS A 146 -18.61 2.86 -3.95
CA HIS A 146 -18.04 1.84 -3.07
C HIS A 146 -17.00 0.96 -3.77
N LEU A 147 -17.09 0.78 -5.10
CA LEU A 147 -16.11 0.01 -5.88
C LEU A 147 -14.71 0.66 -5.88
N PRO A 148 -14.51 1.90 -6.39
CA PRO A 148 -13.19 2.52 -6.38
C PRO A 148 -12.73 2.83 -4.94
N ALA A 149 -13.64 3.10 -4.00
CA ALA A 149 -13.30 3.26 -2.59
C ALA A 149 -12.75 1.98 -1.95
N SER A 150 -13.35 0.83 -2.25
CA SER A 150 -12.88 -0.47 -1.76
C SER A 150 -11.55 -0.85 -2.37
N LEU A 151 -11.38 -0.61 -3.68
CA LEU A 151 -10.12 -0.88 -4.36
C LEU A 151 -8.99 0.04 -3.87
N LEU A 152 -9.27 1.32 -3.58
CA LEU A 152 -8.28 2.25 -3.04
C LEU A 152 -7.75 1.76 -1.69
N LYS A 153 -8.65 1.35 -0.78
CA LYS A 153 -8.25 0.74 0.50
C LYS A 153 -7.41 -0.53 0.28
N LEU A 154 -7.86 -1.40 -0.63
CA LEU A 154 -7.15 -2.64 -0.93
C LEU A 154 -5.75 -2.38 -1.47
N TRP A 155 -5.58 -1.35 -2.32
CA TRP A 155 -4.27 -0.97 -2.84
C TRP A 155 -3.29 -0.62 -1.72
N TYR A 156 -3.70 0.22 -0.76
CA TYR A 156 -2.87 0.51 0.43
C TYR A 156 -2.57 -0.75 1.25
N HIS A 157 -3.59 -1.57 1.48
CA HIS A 157 -3.46 -2.82 2.25
C HIS A 157 -2.43 -3.77 1.64
N GLU A 158 -2.44 -3.89 0.31
CA GLU A 158 -1.59 -4.78 -0.46
C GLU A 158 -0.23 -4.16 -0.82
N LEU A 159 0.04 -2.90 -0.45
CA LEU A 159 1.36 -2.32 -0.68
C LEU A 159 2.42 -3.23 -0.10
N ALA A 160 3.52 -3.32 -0.84
CA ALA A 160 4.49 -4.33 -0.52
C ALA A 160 5.29 -4.02 0.75
N GLU A 161 5.40 -2.75 1.07
CA GLU A 161 5.74 -2.21 2.37
C GLU A 161 4.58 -1.28 2.75
N THR A 162 4.16 -1.25 4.00
CA THR A 162 3.07 -0.37 4.42
C THR A 162 3.43 1.10 4.17
N LEU A 163 2.41 1.93 3.93
CA LEU A 163 2.62 3.34 3.61
C LEU A 163 3.46 4.05 4.69
N ILE A 164 3.26 3.71 5.96
CA ILE A 164 4.23 4.00 7.02
C ILE A 164 5.21 2.82 7.09
N PRO A 165 6.50 3.02 6.76
CA PRO A 165 7.50 1.96 6.85
C PRO A 165 7.64 1.45 8.28
N THR A 166 7.97 0.17 8.45
CA THR A 166 8.05 -0.50 9.77
C THR A 166 8.98 0.23 10.74
N MET A 167 10.08 0.81 10.24
CA MET A 167 11.04 1.58 11.06
C MET A 167 10.45 2.83 11.73
N PHE A 168 9.34 3.38 11.21
CA PHE A 168 8.65 4.53 11.81
C PHE A 168 7.48 4.13 12.71
N TYR A 169 7.00 2.88 12.59
CA TYR A 169 5.79 2.41 13.25
C TYR A 169 5.84 2.64 14.77
N GLU A 170 6.93 2.25 15.43
CA GLU A 170 7.05 2.38 16.88
C GLU A 170 6.92 3.86 17.32
N GLN A 171 7.58 4.78 16.62
CA GLN A 171 7.50 6.20 16.91
C GLN A 171 6.09 6.78 16.69
N CYS A 172 5.37 6.30 15.67
CA CYS A 172 3.97 6.67 15.44
C CYS A 172 3.08 6.24 16.62
N ILE A 173 3.27 5.03 17.13
CA ILE A 173 2.47 4.48 18.24
C ILE A 173 2.79 5.18 19.57
N LEU A 174 4.07 5.44 19.89
CA LEU A 174 4.45 6.11 21.14
C LEU A 174 4.01 7.58 21.20
N ASN A 175 3.87 8.24 20.05
CA ASN A 175 3.58 9.68 19.99
C ASN A 175 2.21 10.00 19.39
N CYS A 176 1.33 9.00 19.25
CA CYS A 176 0.05 9.11 18.56
C CYS A 176 -0.91 10.19 19.11
N ASP A 177 -0.71 10.64 20.34
CA ASP A 177 -1.48 11.68 21.02
C ASP A 177 -0.88 13.09 20.89
N LYS A 178 0.34 13.22 20.35
CA LYS A 178 1.08 14.48 20.22
C LYS A 178 1.06 14.97 18.77
N ALA A 179 0.14 15.87 18.45
CA ALA A 179 -0.05 16.41 17.09
C ALA A 179 1.26 16.89 16.44
N GLU A 180 1.99 17.77 17.11
CA GLU A 180 3.25 18.33 16.60
C GLU A 180 4.29 17.24 16.30
N THR A 181 4.40 16.22 17.17
CA THR A 181 5.33 15.11 16.95
C THR A 181 4.88 14.21 15.81
N CYS A 182 3.57 13.92 15.69
CA CYS A 182 3.02 13.17 14.57
C CYS A 182 3.32 13.87 13.23
N ILE A 183 3.14 15.19 13.16
CA ILE A 183 3.42 15.99 11.97
C ILE A 183 4.92 15.92 11.62
N ARG A 184 5.81 16.12 12.59
CA ARG A 184 7.27 15.97 12.36
C ARG A 184 7.65 14.58 11.87
N LEU A 185 7.01 13.51 12.37
CA LEU A 185 7.23 12.15 11.89
C LEU A 185 6.80 11.99 10.43
N VAL A 186 5.68 12.59 10.01
CA VAL A 186 5.27 12.58 8.60
C VAL A 186 6.32 13.28 7.73
N HIS A 187 6.88 14.40 8.20
CA HIS A 187 7.92 15.11 7.45
C HIS A 187 9.25 14.36 7.34
N SER A 188 9.56 13.44 8.27
CA SER A 188 10.77 12.60 8.21
C SER A 188 10.61 11.32 7.41
N LEU A 189 9.41 11.00 6.93
CA LEU A 189 9.18 9.87 6.03
C LEU A 189 9.94 10.05 4.70
N PRO A 190 10.27 8.94 4.02
CA PRO A 190 10.77 8.99 2.65
C PRO A 190 9.84 9.82 1.76
N ASP A 191 10.42 10.55 0.81
CA ASP A 191 9.70 11.57 0.03
C ASP A 191 8.41 11.04 -0.62
N ILE A 192 8.47 9.83 -1.21
CA ILE A 192 7.31 9.22 -1.85
C ILE A 192 6.23 8.82 -0.83
N ASN A 193 6.59 8.20 0.29
CA ASN A 193 5.65 7.85 1.36
C ASN A 193 4.98 9.10 1.93
N ARG A 194 5.77 10.17 2.13
CA ARG A 194 5.27 11.45 2.64
C ARG A 194 4.20 12.03 1.72
N ILE A 195 4.49 12.22 0.43
CA ILE A 195 3.51 12.83 -0.48
C ILE A 195 2.27 11.96 -0.69
N VAL A 196 2.43 10.63 -0.72
CA VAL A 196 1.31 9.68 -0.83
C VAL A 196 0.42 9.74 0.41
N LEU A 197 1.02 9.80 1.61
CA LEU A 197 0.29 9.95 2.86
C LEU A 197 -0.39 11.31 2.96
N THR A 198 0.31 12.41 2.67
CA THR A 198 -0.28 13.76 2.72
C THR A 198 -1.47 13.87 1.76
N TYR A 199 -1.38 13.31 0.55
CA TYR A 199 -2.52 13.24 -0.37
C TYR A 199 -3.68 12.42 0.21
N LEU A 200 -3.40 11.26 0.80
CA LEU A 200 -4.44 10.46 1.44
C LEU A 200 -5.13 11.23 2.57
N ILE A 201 -4.37 11.87 3.46
CA ILE A 201 -4.92 12.65 4.56
C ILE A 201 -5.78 13.81 4.03
N ARG A 202 -5.32 14.51 2.98
CA ARG A 202 -6.10 15.55 2.31
C ARG A 202 -7.43 15.01 1.80
N PHE A 203 -7.36 13.87 1.13
CA PHE A 203 -8.54 13.21 0.59
C PHE A 203 -9.52 12.82 1.69
N LEU A 204 -9.04 12.28 2.83
CA LEU A 204 -9.89 11.97 3.99
C LEU A 204 -10.46 13.22 4.67
N GLN A 205 -9.73 14.34 4.68
CA GLN A 205 -10.20 15.61 5.22
C GLN A 205 -11.48 16.08 4.52
N ILE A 206 -11.61 15.85 3.20
CA ILE A 206 -12.84 16.15 2.43
C ILE A 206 -14.06 15.47 3.06
N PHE A 207 -13.98 14.17 3.35
CA PHE A 207 -15.12 13.42 3.91
C PHE A 207 -15.40 13.76 5.37
N SER A 208 -14.38 14.20 6.11
CA SER A 208 -14.49 14.50 7.53
C SER A 208 -15.18 15.83 7.86
N THR A 209 -15.46 16.68 6.86
CA THR A 209 -16.13 17.96 7.05
C THR A 209 -17.57 17.75 7.55
N ALA A 210 -18.07 18.65 8.40
CA ALA A 210 -19.42 18.54 8.95
C ALA A 210 -20.50 18.45 7.86
N GLU A 211 -20.30 19.14 6.73
CA GLU A 211 -21.19 19.08 5.56
C GLU A 211 -21.29 17.67 4.99
N ASN A 212 -20.15 17.00 4.76
CA ASN A 212 -20.14 15.68 4.15
C ASN A 212 -20.48 14.57 5.16
N VAL A 213 -20.15 14.73 6.44
CA VAL A 213 -20.47 13.75 7.49
C VAL A 213 -21.97 13.54 7.65
N VAL A 214 -22.79 14.58 7.44
CA VAL A 214 -24.26 14.46 7.50
C VAL A 214 -24.79 13.44 6.48
N TYR A 215 -24.17 13.33 5.31
CA TYR A 215 -24.54 12.37 4.27
C TYR A 215 -23.79 11.05 4.42
N THR A 216 -22.46 11.10 4.47
CA THR A 216 -21.61 9.90 4.47
C THR A 216 -21.70 9.10 5.77
N LYS A 217 -22.04 9.74 6.90
CA LYS A 217 -21.93 9.17 8.25
C LYS A 217 -20.50 8.75 8.63
N MET A 218 -19.50 9.23 7.90
CA MET A 218 -18.09 8.89 8.09
C MET A 218 -17.35 10.05 8.73
N ASP A 219 -17.44 10.14 10.07
CA ASP A 219 -16.65 11.11 10.83
C ASP A 219 -15.16 10.72 10.88
N VAL A 220 -14.34 11.59 11.47
CA VAL A 220 -12.89 11.34 11.62
C VAL A 220 -12.61 10.02 12.33
N ASN A 221 -13.41 9.65 13.34
CA ASN A 221 -13.18 8.41 14.08
C ASN A 221 -13.42 7.17 13.19
N ASN A 222 -14.49 7.19 12.39
CA ASN A 222 -14.83 6.13 11.46
C ASN A 222 -13.80 6.02 10.34
N LEU A 223 -13.37 7.15 9.77
CA LEU A 223 -12.32 7.16 8.73
C LEU A 223 -11.00 6.61 9.27
N SER A 224 -10.57 7.05 10.45
CA SER A 224 -9.34 6.54 11.09
C SER A 224 -9.41 5.06 11.39
N MET A 225 -10.56 4.56 11.87
CA MET A 225 -10.78 3.13 12.10
C MET A 225 -10.62 2.30 10.83
N VAL A 226 -11.16 2.81 9.71
CA VAL A 226 -11.09 2.11 8.42
C VAL A 226 -9.68 2.16 7.82
N PHE A 227 -8.97 3.28 7.91
CA PHE A 227 -7.70 3.47 7.20
C PHE A 227 -6.44 3.09 7.99
N ALA A 228 -6.46 3.18 9.32
CA ALA A 228 -5.33 2.78 10.17
C ALA A 228 -4.70 1.41 9.81
N PRO A 229 -5.47 0.31 9.70
CA PRO A 229 -4.90 -1.02 9.40
C PRO A 229 -4.38 -1.17 7.97
N ASN A 230 -4.64 -0.19 7.09
CA ASN A 230 -4.15 -0.19 5.71
C ASN A 230 -2.87 0.65 5.55
N ILE A 231 -2.54 1.48 6.55
CA ILE A 231 -1.42 2.43 6.49
C ILE A 231 -0.29 2.03 7.45
N LEU A 232 -0.66 1.43 8.59
CA LEU A 232 0.22 0.96 9.66
C LEU A 232 0.09 -0.56 9.80
N ARG A 233 1.14 -1.22 10.29
CA ARG A 233 1.12 -2.66 10.58
C ARG A 233 1.90 -2.98 11.84
N CYS A 234 1.19 -3.52 12.82
CA CYS A 234 1.80 -4.11 13.99
C CYS A 234 2.47 -5.46 13.64
N ASN A 235 3.77 -5.58 13.93
CA ASN A 235 4.52 -6.83 13.74
C ASN A 235 4.56 -7.73 14.99
N SER A 236 3.79 -7.40 16.03
CA SER A 236 3.70 -8.23 17.24
C SER A 236 2.81 -9.44 16.99
N GLU A 237 3.18 -10.60 17.56
CA GLU A 237 2.34 -11.80 17.60
C GLU A 237 1.44 -11.86 18.85
N ASP A 238 1.67 -10.97 19.84
CA ASP A 238 0.86 -10.91 21.05
C ASP A 238 -0.46 -10.18 20.79
N THR A 239 -1.56 -10.93 20.83
CA THR A 239 -2.93 -10.44 20.67
C THR A 239 -3.24 -9.20 21.53
N LYS A 240 -2.72 -9.12 22.76
CA LYS A 240 -2.93 -7.96 23.64
C LYS A 240 -2.26 -6.71 23.07
N VAL A 241 -1.00 -6.85 22.64
CA VAL A 241 -0.24 -5.76 22.02
C VAL A 241 -0.90 -5.31 20.72
N ILE A 242 -1.38 -6.25 19.90
CA ILE A 242 -2.10 -5.96 18.65
C ILE A 242 -3.35 -5.11 18.94
N PHE A 243 -4.18 -5.51 19.91
CA PHE A 243 -5.39 -4.76 20.26
C PHE A 243 -5.12 -3.38 20.86
N GLU A 244 -4.09 -3.26 21.71
CA GLU A 244 -3.68 -1.97 22.27
C GLU A 244 -3.14 -1.04 21.20
N ASN A 245 -2.30 -1.56 20.30
CA ASN A 245 -1.73 -0.78 19.22
C ASN A 245 -2.77 -0.35 18.19
N ALA A 246 -3.76 -1.19 17.87
CA ALA A 246 -4.84 -0.81 16.96
C ALA A 246 -5.53 0.51 17.39
N ARG A 247 -5.73 0.71 18.70
CA ARG A 247 -6.28 1.98 19.23
C ARG A 247 -5.35 3.17 18.99
N LYS A 248 -4.05 2.97 19.15
CA LYS A 248 -3.03 3.99 18.93
C LYS A 248 -2.83 4.30 17.45
N GLU A 249 -2.92 3.30 16.57
CA GLU A 249 -2.91 3.46 15.11
C GLU A 249 -4.09 4.33 14.65
N MET A 250 -5.31 4.04 15.13
CA MET A 250 -6.50 4.86 14.87
C MET A 250 -6.32 6.29 15.36
N LEU A 251 -5.75 6.47 16.56
CA LEU A 251 -5.50 7.79 17.12
C LEU A 251 -4.47 8.59 16.28
N PHE A 252 -3.39 7.94 15.84
CA PHE A 252 -2.38 8.56 14.98
C PHE A 252 -3.01 9.09 13.69
N ILE A 253 -3.79 8.26 12.98
CA ILE A 253 -4.49 8.71 11.75
C ILE A 253 -5.49 9.82 12.04
N LYS A 254 -6.23 9.73 13.16
CA LYS A 254 -7.16 10.79 13.58
C LYS A 254 -6.45 12.13 13.79
N ILE A 255 -5.31 12.12 14.47
CA ILE A 255 -4.51 13.32 14.70
C ILE A 255 -4.02 13.91 13.37
N LEU A 256 -3.60 13.07 12.42
CA LEU A 256 -3.21 13.55 11.09
C LEU A 256 -4.39 14.18 10.33
N ILE A 257 -5.56 13.55 10.30
CA ILE A 257 -6.75 14.12 9.64
C ILE A 257 -7.10 15.49 10.23
N LEU A 258 -7.00 15.65 11.55
CA LEU A 258 -7.38 16.89 12.24
C LEU A 258 -6.33 18.01 12.15
N ASN A 259 -5.04 17.69 12.04
CA ASN A 259 -3.97 18.67 12.27
C ASN A 259 -2.91 18.75 11.17
N LEU A 260 -2.83 17.78 10.25
CA LEU A 260 -1.85 17.83 9.18
C LEU A 260 -2.28 18.87 8.14
N ASP A 261 -1.42 19.86 7.91
CA ASP A 261 -1.53 20.76 6.77
C ASP A 261 -1.25 19.99 5.47
N THR A 262 -2.19 20.05 4.54
CA THR A 262 -2.13 19.34 3.26
C THR A 262 -2.13 20.26 2.04
N ASP A 263 -2.02 21.58 2.24
CA ASP A 263 -2.09 22.57 1.15
C ASP A 263 -0.92 22.40 0.16
N SER A 264 0.22 21.91 0.65
CA SER A 264 1.39 21.60 -0.17
C SER A 264 1.15 20.58 -1.30
N ILE A 265 0.04 19.82 -1.26
CA ILE A 265 -0.32 18.82 -2.26
C ILE A 265 -1.25 19.35 -3.36
N GLU A 266 -1.87 20.54 -3.22
CA GLU A 266 -2.80 21.08 -4.22
C GLU A 266 -2.23 21.21 -5.64
N GLY A 267 -0.91 21.40 -5.77
CA GLY A 267 -0.22 21.49 -7.07
C GLY A 267 0.56 20.24 -7.49
N VAL A 268 0.39 19.09 -6.81
CA VAL A 268 1.22 17.88 -7.00
C VAL A 268 0.51 16.79 -7.83
N ILE A 269 -0.73 17.04 -8.27
CA ILE A 269 -1.64 16.10 -8.97
C ILE A 269 -1.31 15.95 -10.47
#